data_AF-A0A976DET6-F1
#
_entry.id   AF-A0A976DET6-F1
#
_cell.length_a   1.000
_cell.length_b   1.000
_cell.length_c   1.000
_cell.angle_alpha   90.00
_cell.angle_beta   90.00
_cell.angle_gamma   90.00
#
_symmetry.space_group_name_H-M   'P 1'
#
loop_
_entity.id
_entity.type
_entity.pdbx_description
1 polymer ?
#
loop_
_entity_poly.entity_id
_entity_poly.type
_entity_poly.pdbx_seq_one_letter_code
_entity_poly.pdbx_strand_id
1 'polypeptide(L)'
;MPYFGAVALIDNKGLIVYEFCIMPSHLHLICEAKNGTVGNIMRDFKSYSAKQIIKEIQEHPQESRKEWLLYMFRFFANRHSHNAEFQFWQQNNHPISLESNKWIDEKTEYIWNNPVKAGIVDEPQHYIYSSANPFTELKTSR
;
A
#
# COMPACT_ATOMS: atom_id res chain seq x y z
N MET A 1 1.25 -6.02 -14.56
CA MET A 1 1.90 -4.79 -14.01
C MET A 1 0.89 -4.07 -13.11
N PRO A 2 1.01 -4.10 -11.76
CA PRO A 2 -0.08 -3.78 -10.83
C PRO A 2 -0.23 -2.28 -10.48
N TYR A 3 0.17 -1.35 -11.35
CA TYR A 3 0.19 0.09 -11.06
C TYR A 3 -1.19 0.77 -11.07
N PHE A 4 -2.23 0.11 -11.59
CA PHE A 4 -3.57 0.69 -11.72
C PHE A 4 -4.28 0.96 -10.37
N GLY A 5 -3.91 0.24 -9.31
CA GLY A 5 -4.61 0.35 -8.03
C GLY A 5 -4.30 1.62 -7.23
N ALA A 6 -3.05 2.10 -7.26
CA ALA A 6 -2.62 3.25 -6.46
C ALA A 6 -3.07 4.59 -7.09
N VAL A 7 -3.00 4.72 -8.41
CA VAL A 7 -3.44 5.93 -9.14
C VAL A 7 -4.96 6.10 -9.06
N ALA A 8 -5.73 5.01 -9.13
CA ALA A 8 -7.19 5.06 -9.13
C ALA A 8 -7.82 5.64 -7.85
N LEU A 9 -7.11 5.63 -6.71
CA LEU A 9 -7.60 6.15 -5.44
C LEU A 9 -7.41 7.65 -5.24
N ILE A 10 -6.30 8.17 -5.73
CA ILE A 10 -5.98 9.59 -5.65
C ILE A 10 -7.05 10.39 -6.43
N ASP A 11 -7.43 9.89 -7.61
CA ASP A 11 -8.32 10.63 -8.50
C ASP A 11 -9.83 10.49 -8.18
N ASN A 12 -10.28 9.37 -7.59
CA ASN A 12 -11.73 9.08 -7.49
C ASN A 12 -12.36 9.22 -6.10
N LYS A 13 -11.59 9.21 -5.01
CA LYS A 13 -12.13 9.16 -3.63
C LYS A 13 -11.71 10.36 -2.75
N GLY A 14 -10.94 11.29 -3.30
CA GLY A 14 -10.45 12.46 -2.57
C GLY A 14 -9.37 12.10 -1.54
N LEU A 15 -8.55 11.09 -1.80
CA LEU A 15 -7.37 10.80 -0.99
C LEU A 15 -6.21 11.67 -1.49
N ILE A 16 -5.70 12.52 -0.62
CA ILE A 16 -4.51 13.32 -0.86
C ILE A 16 -3.34 12.52 -0.29
N VAL A 17 -2.34 12.19 -1.12
CA VAL A 17 -1.16 11.43 -0.70
C VAL A 17 0.05 12.35 -0.75
N TYR A 18 0.64 12.60 0.42
CA TYR A 18 1.83 13.42 0.58
C TYR A 18 3.09 12.56 0.43
N GLU A 19 3.15 11.43 1.15
CA GLU A 19 4.27 10.50 1.13
C GLU A 19 3.81 9.05 1.00
N PHE A 20 4.61 8.22 0.34
CA PHE A 20 4.39 6.78 0.29
C PHE A 20 5.67 5.97 0.20
N CYS A 21 5.59 4.72 0.64
CA CYS A 21 6.57 3.68 0.34
C CYS A 21 5.85 2.33 0.24
N ILE A 22 5.84 1.74 -0.96
CA ILE A 22 5.28 0.41 -1.20
C ILE A 22 6.40 -0.61 -1.04
N MET A 23 6.41 -1.31 0.09
CA MET A 23 7.33 -2.41 0.36
C MET A 23 6.74 -3.73 -0.16
N PRO A 24 7.57 -4.77 -0.40
CA PRO A 24 7.06 -6.08 -0.82
C PRO A 24 6.00 -6.70 0.11
N SER A 25 6.01 -6.34 1.39
CA SER A 25 5.13 -6.91 2.42
C SER A 25 4.10 -5.93 3.01
N HIS A 26 4.26 -4.62 2.81
CA HIS A 26 3.41 -3.61 3.43
C HIS A 26 3.48 -2.26 2.72
N LEU A 27 2.57 -1.36 3.07
CA LEU A 27 2.47 -0.01 2.51
C LEU A 27 2.49 1.02 3.64
N HIS A 28 3.33 2.04 3.52
CA HIS A 28 3.28 3.24 4.36
C HIS A 28 2.75 4.44 3.56
N LEU A 29 1.90 5.25 4.20
CA LEU A 29 1.31 6.45 3.61
C LEU A 29 1.29 7.58 4.64
N ILE A 30 1.63 8.79 4.19
CA ILE A 30 1.15 10.05 4.81
C ILE A 30 0.10 10.60 3.88
N CYS A 31 -1.14 10.67 4.35
CA CYS A 31 -2.27 11.02 3.53
C CYS A 31 -3.37 11.73 4.32
N GLU A 32 -4.24 12.41 3.59
CA GLU A 32 -5.41 13.11 4.09
C GLU A 32 -6.64 12.74 3.26
N ALA A 33 -7.79 12.70 3.90
CA ALA A 33 -9.06 12.54 3.22
C ALA A 33 -9.70 13.93 3.00
N LYS A 34 -9.80 14.36 1.73
CA LYS A 34 -10.52 15.58 1.35
C LYS A 34 -12.01 15.48 1.69
N ASN A 35 -12.58 14.28 1.56
CA ASN A 35 -13.97 13.98 1.88
C ASN A 35 -14.04 12.74 2.79
N GLY A 36 -14.82 12.83 3.87
CA GLY A 36 -15.01 11.71 4.79
C GLY A 36 -13.79 11.43 5.68
N THR A 37 -13.44 10.15 5.87
CA THR A 37 -12.35 9.75 6.76
C THR A 37 -11.34 8.88 6.03
N VAL A 38 -10.06 9.00 6.39
CA VAL A 38 -8.99 8.12 5.88
C VAL A 38 -9.34 6.66 6.13
N GLY A 39 -9.94 6.33 7.28
CA GLY A 39 -10.37 4.97 7.60
C GLY A 39 -11.36 4.37 6.59
N ASN A 40 -12.34 5.14 6.13
CA ASN A 40 -13.30 4.68 5.12
C ASN A 40 -12.65 4.50 3.76
N ILE A 41 -11.81 5.45 3.34
CA ILE A 41 -11.06 5.34 2.07
C ILE A 41 -10.13 4.13 2.09
N MET A 42 -9.41 3.91 3.21
CA MET A 42 -8.50 2.76 3.36
C MET A 42 -9.24 1.42 3.37
N ARG A 43 -10.48 1.37 3.89
CA ARG A 43 -11.33 0.17 3.81
C ARG A 43 -11.64 -0.16 2.34
N ASP A 44 -12.08 0.83 1.58
CA ASP A 44 -12.40 0.68 0.16
C ASP A 44 -11.15 0.30 -0.65
N PHE A 45 -10.02 0.96 -0.40
CA PHE A 45 -8.73 0.62 -1.02
C PHE A 45 -8.36 -0.82 -0.79
N LYS A 46 -8.38 -1.29 0.47
CA LYS A 46 -8.02 -2.67 0.80
C LYS A 46 -8.91 -3.67 0.07
N SER A 47 -10.22 -3.42 0.05
CA SER A 47 -11.18 -4.28 -0.65
C SER A 47 -10.92 -4.34 -2.15
N TYR A 48 -10.74 -3.17 -2.80
CA TYR A 48 -10.51 -3.09 -4.23
C TYR A 48 -9.15 -3.69 -4.63
N SER A 49 -8.07 -3.25 -3.98
CA SER A 49 -6.71 -3.69 -4.29
C SER A 49 -6.52 -5.18 -4.04
N ALA A 50 -7.09 -5.76 -2.97
CA ALA A 50 -7.02 -7.20 -2.74
C ALA A 50 -7.61 -7.98 -3.91
N LYS A 51 -8.80 -7.58 -4.40
CA LYS A 51 -9.45 -8.24 -5.55
C LYS A 51 -8.58 -8.17 -6.81
N GLN A 52 -8.03 -6.99 -7.12
CA GLN A 52 -7.18 -6.82 -8.30
C GLN A 52 -5.88 -7.60 -8.20
N ILE A 53 -5.22 -7.58 -7.03
CA ILE A 53 -3.95 -8.28 -6.81
C ILE A 53 -4.15 -9.79 -6.86
N ILE A 54 -5.19 -10.32 -6.22
CA ILE A 54 -5.50 -11.76 -6.27
C ILE A 54 -5.78 -12.19 -7.71
N LYS A 55 -6.58 -11.39 -8.45
CA LYS A 55 -6.85 -11.65 -9.86
C LYS A 55 -5.57 -11.67 -10.69
N GLU A 56 -4.70 -10.67 -10.54
CA GLU A 56 -3.40 -10.61 -11.22
C GLU A 56 -2.56 -11.86 -10.88
N ILE A 57 -2.49 -12.26 -9.62
CA ILE A 57 -1.76 -13.48 -9.21
C ILE A 57 -2.35 -14.72 -9.87
N GLN A 58 -3.67 -14.86 -9.95
CA GLN A 58 -4.33 -16.01 -10.58
C GLN A 58 -4.10 -16.06 -12.10
N GLU A 59 -4.19 -14.92 -12.77
CA GLU A 59 -4.18 -14.82 -14.23
C GLU A 59 -2.76 -14.68 -14.80
N HIS A 60 -1.78 -14.21 -14.03
CA HIS A 60 -0.42 -13.98 -14.53
C HIS A 60 0.29 -15.32 -14.81
N PRO A 61 0.69 -15.61 -16.07
CA PRO A 61 1.30 -16.89 -16.41
C PRO A 61 2.71 -17.08 -15.83
N GLN A 62 3.42 -15.99 -15.54
CA GLN A 62 4.81 -16.04 -15.04
C GLN A 62 4.94 -15.85 -13.52
N GLU A 63 3.84 -15.76 -12.76
CA GLU A 63 3.93 -15.67 -11.30
C GLU A 63 4.26 -17.05 -10.71
N SER A 64 5.56 -17.31 -10.54
CA SER A 64 6.08 -18.58 -10.04
C SER A 64 5.59 -18.96 -8.63
N ARG A 65 5.15 -17.99 -7.82
CA ARG A 65 4.69 -18.21 -6.44
C ARG A 65 3.17 -18.33 -6.34
N LYS A 66 2.44 -18.37 -7.47
CA LYS A 66 0.97 -18.35 -7.55
C LYS A 66 0.30 -19.32 -6.58
N GLU A 67 0.63 -20.60 -6.69
CA GLU A 67 0.06 -21.68 -5.85
C GLU A 67 0.28 -21.39 -4.36
N TRP A 68 1.51 -21.04 -3.99
CA TRP A 68 1.87 -20.74 -2.59
C TRP A 68 1.14 -19.50 -2.06
N LEU A 69 1.13 -18.39 -2.81
CA LEU A 69 0.44 -17.16 -2.41
C LEU A 69 -1.06 -17.39 -2.20
N LEU A 70 -1.73 -18.03 -3.16
CA LEU A 70 -3.16 -18.32 -3.09
C LEU A 70 -3.49 -19.27 -1.93
N TYR A 71 -2.66 -20.28 -1.70
CA TYR A 71 -2.80 -21.15 -0.52
C TYR A 71 -2.73 -20.34 0.78
N MET A 72 -1.72 -19.48 0.94
CA MET A 72 -1.57 -18.65 2.14
C MET A 72 -2.77 -17.72 2.35
N PHE A 73 -3.26 -17.06 1.29
CA PHE A 73 -4.41 -16.17 1.37
C PHE A 73 -5.71 -16.92 1.72
N ARG A 74 -5.93 -18.14 1.20
CA ARG A 74 -7.07 -18.98 1.59
C ARG A 74 -6.97 -19.42 3.05
N PHE A 75 -5.76 -19.86 3.46
CA PHE A 75 -5.51 -20.33 4.82
C PHE A 75 -5.87 -19.26 5.85
N PHE A 76 -5.47 -18.00 5.64
CA PHE A 76 -5.82 -16.91 6.53
C PHE A 76 -7.28 -16.46 6.43
N ALA A 77 -7.91 -16.55 5.26
CA ALA A 77 -9.33 -16.23 5.11
C ALA A 77 -10.23 -17.17 5.93
N ASN A 78 -9.93 -18.48 5.92
CA ASN A 78 -10.69 -19.51 6.65
C ASN A 78 -10.67 -19.35 8.17
N ARG A 79 -9.84 -18.47 8.72
CA ARG A 79 -9.75 -18.20 10.17
C ARG A 79 -10.78 -17.16 10.64
N HIS A 80 -11.55 -16.59 9.73
CA HIS A 80 -12.53 -15.55 10.02
C HIS A 80 -13.93 -15.97 9.54
N SER A 81 -14.97 -15.52 10.24
CA SER A 81 -16.37 -15.88 9.96
C SER A 81 -16.98 -15.14 8.76
N HIS A 82 -16.24 -14.20 8.18
CA HIS A 82 -16.63 -13.56 6.93
C HIS A 82 -16.30 -14.51 5.79
N ASN A 83 -17.29 -14.88 4.97
CA ASN A 83 -17.20 -15.81 3.83
C ASN A 83 -16.30 -15.31 2.67
N ALA A 84 -15.13 -14.73 2.97
CA ALA A 84 -14.15 -14.34 1.98
C ALA A 84 -13.32 -15.56 1.58
N GLU A 85 -13.14 -15.76 0.28
CA GLU A 85 -12.32 -16.85 -0.25
C GLU A 85 -10.82 -16.64 0.02
N PHE A 86 -10.39 -15.38 0.10
CA PHE A 86 -8.98 -14.98 0.24
C PHE A 86 -8.83 -13.76 1.16
N GLN A 87 -7.74 -13.73 1.92
CA GLN A 87 -7.33 -12.59 2.72
C GLN A 87 -5.93 -12.13 2.30
N PHE A 88 -5.85 -10.98 1.62
CA PHE A 88 -4.59 -10.34 1.22
C PHE A 88 -4.08 -9.36 2.29
N TRP A 89 -4.92 -8.40 2.68
CA TRP A 89 -4.58 -7.42 3.71
C TRP A 89 -4.87 -7.95 5.11
N GLN A 90 -4.05 -7.55 6.08
CA GLN A 90 -4.41 -7.67 7.49
C GLN A 90 -5.62 -6.78 7.81
N GLN A 91 -6.48 -7.23 8.74
CA GLN A 91 -7.73 -6.53 9.09
C GLN A 91 -7.46 -5.15 9.69
N ASN A 92 -6.48 -5.06 10.59
CA ASN A 92 -6.22 -3.84 11.32
C ASN A 92 -5.47 -2.81 10.46
N ASN A 93 -5.87 -1.56 10.62
CA ASN A 93 -5.08 -0.39 10.28
C ASN A 93 -4.70 0.29 11.58
N HIS A 94 -3.53 0.90 11.63
CA HIS A 94 -3.09 1.74 12.75
C HIS A 94 -2.84 3.16 12.24
N PRO A 95 -3.90 3.93 11.88
CA PRO A 95 -3.73 5.32 11.50
C PRO A 95 -3.24 6.11 12.71
N ILE A 96 -2.19 6.90 12.51
CA ILE A 96 -1.64 7.82 13.50
C ILE A 96 -1.92 9.22 12.99
N SER A 97 -2.64 10.03 13.77
CA SER A 97 -2.82 11.45 13.46
C SER A 97 -1.47 12.16 13.57
N LEU A 98 -1.10 12.99 12.60
CA LEU A 98 0.15 13.76 12.64
C LEU A 98 -0.17 15.22 12.96
N GLU A 99 0.23 15.68 14.14
CA GLU A 99 -0.23 16.95 14.72
C GLU A 99 0.79 18.10 14.62
N SER A 100 2.00 17.84 14.12
CA SER A 100 3.02 18.88 13.95
C SER A 100 3.92 18.61 12.74
N ASN A 101 4.44 19.69 12.14
CA ASN A 101 5.38 19.61 11.02
C ASN A 101 6.61 18.78 11.36
N LYS A 102 7.16 18.97 12.57
CA LYS A 102 8.30 18.16 13.05
C LYS A 102 7.99 16.67 13.00
N TRP A 103 6.79 16.27 13.43
CA TRP A 103 6.42 14.86 13.43
C TRP A 103 6.14 14.34 12.02
N ILE A 104 5.60 15.18 11.12
CA ILE A 104 5.46 14.86 9.70
C ILE A 104 6.83 14.61 9.08
N ASP A 105 7.82 15.45 9.35
CA ASP A 105 9.19 15.31 8.83
C ASP A 105 9.83 14.00 9.35
N GLU A 106 9.73 13.73 10.65
CA GLU A 106 10.23 12.48 11.25
C GLU A 106 9.58 11.23 10.63
N LYS A 107 8.27 11.26 10.36
CA LYS A 107 7.57 10.15 9.70
C LYS A 107 7.91 10.04 8.23
N THR A 108 8.11 11.16 7.54
CA THR A 108 8.55 11.19 6.14
C THR A 108 9.91 10.50 6.02
N GLU A 109 10.88 10.90 6.84
CA GLU A 109 12.21 10.28 6.86
C GLU A 109 12.15 8.80 7.22
N TYR A 110 11.32 8.42 8.21
CA TYR A 110 11.10 7.02 8.54
C TYR A 110 10.57 6.23 7.34
N ILE A 111 9.55 6.74 6.64
CA ILE A 111 8.93 6.09 5.49
C ILE A 111 9.95 5.90 4.37
N TRP A 112 10.64 6.97 3.99
CA TRP A 112 11.65 6.97 2.93
C TRP A 112 12.82 6.02 3.21
N ASN A 113 13.21 5.86 4.47
CA ASN A 113 14.32 4.96 4.84
C ASN A 113 13.93 3.49 4.98
N ASN A 114 12.66 3.09 4.82
CA ASN A 114 12.27 1.67 4.91
C ASN A 114 13.02 0.76 3.92
N PRO A 115 13.16 1.13 2.62
CA PRO A 115 13.91 0.34 1.64
C PRO A 115 15.40 0.18 2.01
N VAL A 116 16.00 1.22 2.58
CA VAL A 116 17.41 1.20 3.04
C VAL A 116 17.57 0.28 4.23
N LYS A 117 16.71 0.41 5.24
CA LYS A 117 16.70 -0.48 6.42
C LYS A 117 16.44 -1.93 6.06
N ALA A 118 15.69 -2.18 4.97
CA ALA A 118 15.44 -3.52 4.45
C ALA A 118 16.59 -4.06 3.56
N GLY A 119 17.64 -3.26 3.30
CA GLY A 119 18.77 -3.64 2.46
C GLY A 119 18.44 -3.78 0.98
N ILE A 120 17.38 -3.12 0.50
CA ILE A 120 16.94 -3.19 -0.91
C ILE A 120 17.73 -2.20 -1.78
N VAL A 121 18.03 -1.02 -1.22
CA VAL A 121 18.80 0.04 -1.87
C VAL A 121 19.70 0.73 -0.85
N ASP A 122 20.78 1.34 -1.31
CA ASP A 122 21.71 2.06 -0.43
C ASP A 122 21.19 3.45 0.00
N GLU A 123 20.32 4.06 -0.82
CA GLU A 123 19.75 5.40 -0.57
C GLU A 123 18.25 5.43 -0.86
N PRO A 124 17.44 6.19 -0.10
CA PRO A 124 15.99 6.23 -0.27
C PRO A 124 15.51 6.53 -1.69
N GLN A 125 16.15 7.51 -2.35
CA GLN A 125 15.82 7.95 -3.70
C GLN A 125 16.01 6.88 -4.78
N HIS A 126 16.77 5.81 -4.52
CA HIS A 126 16.94 4.73 -5.48
C HIS A 126 15.74 3.78 -5.53
N TYR A 127 14.84 3.83 -4.54
CA TYR A 127 13.69 2.92 -4.50
C TYR A 127 12.50 3.46 -5.30
N ILE A 128 12.28 2.91 -6.49
CA ILE A 128 11.27 3.39 -7.46
C ILE A 128 9.82 3.38 -6.95
N TYR A 129 9.54 2.58 -5.91
CA TYR A 129 8.21 2.44 -5.30
C TYR A 129 8.03 3.31 -4.05
N SER A 130 8.75 4.42 -3.95
CA SER A 130 8.60 5.41 -2.88
C SER A 130 8.59 6.83 -3.42
N SER A 131 7.91 7.74 -2.70
CA SER A 131 7.95 9.18 -2.93
C SER A 131 9.33 9.81 -2.68
N ALA A 132 10.25 9.09 -2.03
CA ALA A 132 11.66 9.50 -1.94
C ALA A 132 12.35 9.55 -3.31
N ASN A 133 11.89 8.76 -4.27
CA ASN A 133 12.44 8.72 -5.61
C ASN A 133 11.82 9.84 -6.47
N PRO A 134 12.60 10.81 -6.95
CA PRO A 134 12.07 11.94 -7.74
C PRO A 134 11.54 11.54 -9.13
N PHE A 135 11.83 10.31 -9.58
CA PHE A 135 11.40 9.74 -10.84
C PHE A 135 10.31 8.67 -10.68
N THR A 136 9.71 8.53 -9.48
CA THR A 136 8.60 7.59 -9.30
C THR A 136 7.40 7.97 -10.20
N GLU A 137 6.77 6.97 -10.81
CA GLU A 137 5.60 7.20 -11.68
C GLU A 137 4.34 7.58 -10.89
N LEU A 138 4.32 7.29 -9.58
CA LEU A 138 3.19 7.57 -8.71
C LEU A 138 3.25 9.02 -8.22
N LYS A 139 2.33 9.84 -8.73
CA LYS A 139 2.26 11.26 -8.36
C LYS A 139 1.74 11.44 -6.93
N THR A 140 2.48 12.20 -6.15
CA THR A 140 2.01 12.76 -4.87
C THR A 140 1.29 14.08 -5.11
N SER A 141 0.47 14.51 -4.16
CA SER A 141 -0.25 15.80 -4.22
C SER A 141 0.63 17.02 -3.85
N ARG A 142 1.95 16.92 -4.08
CA ARG A 142 2.93 18.00 -3.87
C ARG A 142 2.96 18.94 -5.07
#